data_AF-A0A7Z8K2Z9-F1
#
_entry.id   AF-A0A7Z8K2Z9-F1
#
_cell.length_a   1.000
_cell.length_b   1.000
_cell.length_c   1.000
_cell.angle_alpha   90.00
_cell.angle_beta   90.00
_cell.angle_gamma   90.00
#
_symmetry.space_group_name_H-M   'P 1'
#
loop_
_entity.id
_entity.type
_entity.pdbx_description
1 polymer ?
#
loop_
_entity_poly.entity_id
_entity_poly.type
_entity_poly.pdbx_seq_one_letter_code
_entity_poly.pdbx_strand_id
1 'polypeptide(L)'
;MAAPQDPRESPAIRRLARQIAGLQRQVTALASTPGTGHSSMEGGSLDGFTVDGQLTTRTGEQHDGTFGSAVLAGPVPPTPTVPVVQGGPGLARIGWDGGWLNGALTPMDFSRVEVYVSTDSISDPLPRFLVATIETPQGAEVVIRREAGTYHARLASRSASGKVSALSDETVVEVASLVDTAEVEAALATKTSTTRSDSAPDRDGQTPGDVWWRVHGIVVVEQWVWDGETWVPVEASGSIIAAATIHGEQISATALDGKVITGALIRTAAEGRRIELGAATGDQVVFHTGRADQISPGVLRVGAGDEASYVDLVAPETAAHQGSREIGVRARGQGVGSPLASGVELWGNENSVLGNLDVLLGDLSVAAGDVAAPTGTLRARAAVIAEGVNCQGLNVQWLAVSGGLSIGARRLVPFAHTIATTAAGRSWWHHGLGATPVGIVVSVAMDTVGGPNFPTAGMLERTGGDVPTNAETVAIRLMGNSSSAWGAVPAGTWDIAGFYIV
;
A
#
# COMPACT_ATOMS: atom_id res chain seq x y z
N MET A 1 93.53 72.62 -87.51
CA MET A 1 92.44 71.65 -87.75
C MET A 1 92.38 70.72 -86.55
N ALA A 2 91.35 70.86 -85.71
CA ALA A 2 91.14 69.93 -84.61
C ALA A 2 90.81 68.56 -85.21
N ALA A 3 91.56 67.53 -84.81
CA ALA A 3 91.31 66.16 -85.25
C ALA A 3 89.84 65.82 -84.98
N PRO A 4 89.12 65.16 -85.91
CA PRO A 4 87.74 64.77 -85.70
C PRO A 4 87.69 63.93 -84.43
N GLN A 5 87.02 64.44 -83.39
CA GLN A 5 86.80 63.68 -82.16
C GLN A 5 86.07 62.40 -82.57
N ASP A 6 86.68 61.25 -82.27
CA ASP A 6 86.07 59.96 -82.52
C ASP A 6 84.70 59.99 -81.83
N PRO A 7 83.57 59.86 -82.56
CA PRO A 7 82.25 59.90 -81.95
C PRO A 7 82.09 58.88 -80.82
N ARG A 8 82.91 57.81 -80.80
CA ARG A 8 82.98 56.81 -79.72
C ARG A 8 83.48 57.38 -78.38
N GLU A 9 84.17 58.52 -78.36
CA GLU A 9 84.63 59.17 -77.14
C GLU A 9 83.60 60.14 -76.53
N SER A 10 82.45 60.35 -77.19
CA SER A 10 81.38 61.21 -76.67
C SER A 10 80.99 60.79 -75.24
N PRO A 11 81.04 61.70 -74.24
CA PRO A 11 80.65 61.41 -72.86
C PRO A 11 79.23 60.85 -72.73
N ALA A 12 78.33 61.24 -73.65
CA ALA A 12 76.96 60.75 -73.72
C ALA A 12 76.91 59.26 -74.09
N ILE A 13 77.71 58.82 -75.06
CA ILE A 13 77.78 57.40 -75.48
C ILE A 13 78.35 56.55 -74.35
N ARG A 14 79.39 57.03 -73.64
CA ARG A 14 79.96 56.34 -72.46
C ARG A 14 79.00 56.26 -71.27
N ARG A 15 78.10 57.22 -71.11
CA ARG A 15 77.04 57.17 -70.08
C ARG A 15 75.96 56.16 -70.46
N LEU A 16 75.52 56.16 -71.71
CA LEU A 16 74.51 55.22 -72.22
C LEU A 16 75.00 53.77 -72.17
N ALA A 17 76.23 53.50 -72.61
CA ALA A 17 76.83 52.16 -72.56
C ALA A 17 76.90 51.61 -71.13
N ARG A 18 77.21 52.45 -70.13
CA ARG A 18 77.21 52.05 -68.71
C ARG A 18 75.80 51.78 -68.18
N GLN A 19 74.80 52.55 -68.61
CA GLN A 19 73.41 52.29 -68.25
C GLN A 19 72.90 50.98 -68.85
N ILE A 20 73.21 50.70 -70.12
CA ILE A 20 72.84 49.44 -70.78
C ILE A 20 73.51 48.26 -70.07
N ALA A 21 74.82 48.35 -69.77
CA ALA A 21 75.51 47.29 -69.04
C ALA A 21 74.97 47.12 -67.60
N GLY A 22 74.53 48.20 -66.95
CA GLY A 22 73.88 48.16 -65.64
C GLY A 22 72.51 47.47 -65.69
N LEU A 23 71.67 47.84 -66.66
CA LEU A 23 70.37 47.22 -66.89
C LEU A 23 70.50 45.75 -67.28
N GLN A 24 71.46 45.41 -68.14
CA GLN A 24 71.74 44.01 -68.49
C GLN A 24 72.12 43.20 -67.26
N ARG A 25 73.00 43.71 -66.38
CA ARG A 25 73.33 43.03 -65.12
C ARG A 25 72.12 42.88 -64.19
N GLN A 26 71.25 43.90 -64.11
CA GLN A 26 70.03 43.82 -63.31
C GLN A 26 69.03 42.81 -63.89
N VAL A 27 68.85 42.78 -65.21
CA VAL A 27 67.99 41.80 -65.89
C VAL A 27 68.55 40.39 -65.71
N THR A 28 69.87 40.20 -65.85
CA THR A 28 70.49 38.89 -65.59
C THR A 28 70.36 38.49 -64.12
N ALA A 29 70.52 39.42 -63.17
CA ALA A 29 70.33 39.15 -61.75
C ALA A 29 68.87 38.79 -61.43
N LEU A 30 67.90 39.51 -61.99
CA LEU A 30 66.47 39.21 -61.82
C LEU A 30 66.08 37.90 -62.51
N ALA A 31 66.66 37.59 -63.67
CA ALA A 31 66.40 36.35 -64.40
C ALA A 31 67.07 35.12 -63.75
N SER A 32 68.15 35.31 -63.00
CA SER A 32 68.89 34.22 -62.33
C SER A 32 68.55 34.06 -60.85
N THR A 33 67.90 35.05 -60.23
CA THR A 33 67.41 34.93 -58.86
C THR A 33 66.08 34.17 -58.88
N PRO A 34 65.95 33.03 -58.17
CA PRO A 34 64.66 32.35 -58.01
C PRO A 34 63.63 33.33 -57.40
N GLY A 35 62.70 33.82 -58.20
CA GLY A 35 61.78 34.93 -57.85
C GLY A 35 60.68 34.57 -56.84
N THR A 36 60.65 33.33 -56.36
CA THR A 36 59.54 32.80 -55.55
C THR A 36 59.45 33.41 -54.15
N GLY A 37 60.56 33.89 -53.57
CA GLY A 37 60.57 34.49 -52.22
C GLY A 37 59.85 35.83 -52.10
N HIS A 38 59.60 36.52 -53.21
CA HIS A 38 58.90 37.82 -53.26
C HIS A 38 57.66 37.80 -54.17
N SER A 39 57.20 36.63 -54.59
CA SER A 39 55.98 36.50 -55.39
C SER A 39 54.76 36.30 -54.49
N SER A 40 53.70 37.11 -54.68
CA SER A 40 52.35 36.81 -54.19
C SER A 40 51.57 36.05 -55.26
N MET A 41 50.70 35.13 -54.85
CA MET A 41 49.67 34.55 -55.72
C MET A 41 48.42 35.41 -55.60
N GLU A 42 48.16 36.28 -56.60
CA GLU A 42 46.97 37.15 -56.64
C GLU A 42 45.97 36.61 -57.66
N GLY A 43 45.18 35.62 -57.22
CA GLY A 43 44.22 34.91 -58.08
C GLY A 43 44.91 33.89 -58.98
N GLY A 44 44.63 32.61 -58.73
CA GLY A 44 45.29 31.49 -59.41
C GLY A 44 45.90 30.45 -58.47
N SER A 45 46.59 29.48 -59.07
CA SER A 45 47.16 28.35 -58.34
C SER A 45 48.47 27.85 -58.94
N LEU A 46 49.30 27.26 -58.09
CA LEU A 46 50.48 26.49 -58.46
C LEU A 46 50.07 25.03 -58.67
N ASP A 47 50.14 24.60 -59.91
CA ASP A 47 49.80 23.25 -60.34
C ASP A 47 51.08 22.40 -60.48
N GLY A 48 51.10 21.27 -59.77
CA GLY A 48 52.14 20.25 -59.90
C GLY A 48 51.69 19.14 -60.84
N PHE A 49 52.48 18.81 -61.87
CA PHE A 49 52.15 17.78 -62.85
C PHE A 49 53.12 16.58 -62.76
N THR A 50 52.63 15.39 -63.13
CA THR A 50 53.50 14.23 -63.39
C THR A 50 54.34 14.45 -64.66
N VAL A 51 55.31 13.56 -64.89
CA VAL A 51 56.07 13.51 -66.16
C VAL A 51 55.15 13.35 -67.38
N ASP A 52 54.01 12.68 -67.22
CA ASP A 52 52.98 12.47 -68.25
C ASP A 52 52.01 13.66 -68.39
N GLY A 53 52.20 14.74 -67.62
CA GLY A 53 51.36 15.93 -67.66
C GLY A 53 50.04 15.81 -66.89
N GLN A 54 49.88 14.82 -66.00
CA GLN A 54 48.69 14.71 -65.16
C GLN A 54 48.82 15.62 -63.93
N LEU A 55 47.78 16.40 -63.63
CA LEU A 55 47.74 17.25 -62.44
C LEU A 55 47.72 16.39 -61.14
N THR A 56 48.69 16.61 -60.26
CA THR A 56 48.89 15.86 -59.00
C THR A 56 48.60 16.68 -57.76
N THR A 57 48.99 17.96 -57.75
CA THR A 57 48.83 18.85 -56.60
C THR A 57 48.45 20.24 -57.10
N ARG A 58 47.65 20.95 -56.32
CA ARG A 58 47.29 22.34 -56.57
C ARG A 58 47.42 23.12 -55.27
N THR A 59 48.17 24.22 -55.27
CA THR A 59 48.26 25.14 -54.13
C THR A 59 47.84 26.54 -54.56
N GLY A 60 46.76 27.06 -53.99
CA GLY A 60 46.18 28.36 -54.36
C GLY A 60 44.66 28.25 -54.51
N GLU A 61 44.10 29.01 -55.44
CA GLU A 61 42.67 29.05 -55.73
C GLU A 61 42.18 27.71 -56.30
N GLN A 62 41.13 27.17 -55.71
CA GLN A 62 40.48 25.92 -56.08
C GLN A 62 39.28 26.21 -56.99
N HIS A 63 38.72 25.15 -57.59
CA HIS A 63 37.61 25.25 -58.54
C HIS A 63 36.31 25.87 -57.97
N ASP A 64 36.18 25.90 -56.65
CA ASP A 64 35.06 26.50 -55.91
C ASP A 64 35.38 27.93 -55.39
N GLY A 65 36.54 28.48 -55.76
CA GLY A 65 37.01 29.79 -55.31
C GLY A 65 37.65 29.79 -53.91
N THR A 66 37.72 28.65 -53.23
CA THR A 66 38.44 28.52 -51.96
C THR A 66 39.96 28.48 -52.19
N PHE A 67 40.76 28.74 -51.15
CA PHE A 67 42.22 28.68 -51.24
C PHE A 67 42.75 27.56 -50.35
N GLY A 68 43.64 26.72 -50.88
CA GLY A 68 44.29 25.66 -50.11
C GLY A 68 45.33 24.88 -50.89
N SER A 69 45.86 23.84 -50.27
CA SER A 69 46.68 22.82 -50.93
C SER A 69 45.87 21.54 -51.05
N ALA A 70 45.69 21.06 -52.27
CA ALA A 70 44.93 19.85 -52.56
C ALA A 70 45.80 18.87 -53.34
N VAL A 71 45.79 17.60 -52.92
CA VAL A 71 46.36 16.49 -53.69
C VAL A 71 45.24 15.96 -54.58
N LEU A 72 45.41 16.08 -55.89
CA LEU A 72 44.41 15.74 -56.90
C LEU A 72 44.64 14.36 -57.53
N ALA A 73 45.89 13.89 -57.54
CA ALA A 73 46.23 12.56 -57.98
C ALA A 73 47.41 12.00 -57.19
N GLY A 74 47.34 10.70 -56.88
CA GLY A 74 48.41 9.94 -56.23
C GLY A 74 48.31 8.45 -56.59
N PRO A 75 49.22 7.60 -56.13
CA PRO A 75 49.05 6.15 -56.23
C PRO A 75 47.84 5.67 -55.41
N VAL A 76 47.34 4.47 -55.72
CA VAL A 76 46.40 3.77 -54.83
C VAL A 76 47.20 3.33 -53.59
N PRO A 77 46.74 3.64 -52.37
CA PRO A 77 47.48 3.26 -51.17
C PRO A 77 47.49 1.72 -50.98
N PRO A 78 48.49 1.16 -50.28
CA PRO A 78 48.55 -0.27 -50.00
C PRO A 78 47.38 -0.73 -49.12
N THR A 79 47.03 -2.00 -49.24
CA THR A 79 45.99 -2.62 -48.40
C THR A 79 46.49 -2.76 -46.96
N PRO A 80 45.70 -2.34 -45.94
CA PRO A 80 46.02 -2.62 -44.54
C PRO A 80 46.13 -4.12 -44.23
N THR A 81 46.83 -4.46 -43.16
CA THR A 81 46.74 -5.79 -42.52
C THR A 81 45.33 -6.12 -42.05
N VAL A 82 45.11 -7.39 -41.76
CA VAL A 82 43.83 -7.92 -41.24
C VAL A 82 43.46 -7.22 -39.92
N PRO A 83 42.20 -6.78 -39.72
CA PRO A 83 41.80 -6.13 -38.48
C PRO A 83 41.90 -7.08 -37.27
N VAL A 84 42.29 -6.53 -36.12
CA VAL A 84 42.22 -7.21 -34.83
C VAL A 84 40.85 -6.90 -34.23
N VAL A 85 40.00 -7.92 -34.06
CA VAL A 85 38.63 -7.71 -33.56
C VAL A 85 38.40 -8.37 -32.20
N GLN A 86 37.64 -7.70 -31.34
CA GLN A 86 37.20 -8.24 -30.06
C GLN A 86 35.72 -7.90 -29.83
N GLY A 87 34.90 -8.94 -29.63
CA GLY A 87 33.49 -8.81 -29.30
C GLY A 87 33.25 -8.53 -27.81
N GLY A 88 32.16 -7.83 -27.51
CA GLY A 88 31.66 -7.64 -26.14
C GLY A 88 30.15 -7.40 -26.11
N PRO A 89 29.54 -7.25 -24.92
CA PRO A 89 28.10 -7.02 -24.79
C PRO A 89 27.69 -5.70 -25.47
N GLY A 90 26.94 -5.80 -26.57
CA GLY A 90 26.44 -4.65 -27.34
C GLY A 90 27.52 -3.80 -28.04
N LEU A 91 28.76 -4.29 -28.14
CA LEU A 91 29.87 -3.57 -28.77
C LEU A 91 30.87 -4.50 -29.47
N ALA A 92 31.54 -3.96 -30.48
CA ALA A 92 32.72 -4.57 -31.10
C ALA A 92 33.88 -3.58 -31.06
N ARG A 93 35.07 -4.07 -30.72
CA ARG A 93 36.33 -3.35 -30.84
C ARG A 93 37.04 -3.82 -32.10
N ILE A 94 37.45 -2.87 -32.93
CA ILE A 94 38.14 -3.15 -34.20
C ILE A 94 39.41 -2.33 -34.22
N GLY A 95 40.54 -3.02 -34.24
CA GLY A 95 41.87 -2.46 -34.27
C GLY A 95 42.57 -2.67 -35.60
N TRP A 96 43.46 -1.75 -35.91
CA TRP A 96 44.49 -1.91 -36.94
C TRP A 96 45.85 -1.72 -36.28
N ASP A 97 46.83 -2.56 -36.62
CA ASP A 97 48.16 -2.60 -36.00
C ASP A 97 49.18 -1.62 -36.62
N GLY A 98 48.75 -0.80 -37.59
CA GLY A 98 49.66 0.08 -38.34
C GLY A 98 50.43 -0.61 -39.46
N GLY A 99 50.22 -1.91 -39.64
CA GLY A 99 50.86 -2.73 -40.67
C GLY A 99 50.17 -2.66 -42.03
N TRP A 100 50.92 -2.97 -43.08
CA TRP A 100 50.43 -3.06 -44.45
C TRP A 100 50.67 -4.46 -45.02
N LEU A 101 49.77 -4.91 -45.90
CA LEU A 101 49.89 -6.19 -46.55
C LEU A 101 51.24 -6.30 -47.28
N ASN A 102 51.89 -7.45 -47.16
CA ASN A 102 53.24 -7.72 -47.71
C ASN A 102 54.35 -6.78 -47.18
N GLY A 103 54.15 -6.12 -46.03
CA GLY A 103 55.15 -5.24 -45.44
C GLY A 103 55.41 -3.96 -46.25
N ALA A 104 54.42 -3.50 -47.02
CA ALA A 104 54.52 -2.23 -47.72
C ALA A 104 54.80 -1.07 -46.74
N LEU A 105 55.47 -0.03 -47.21
CA LEU A 105 55.73 1.16 -46.41
C LEU A 105 54.48 2.04 -46.32
N THR A 106 54.28 2.70 -45.17
CA THR A 106 53.26 3.72 -45.00
C THR A 106 53.42 4.82 -46.04
N PRO A 107 52.40 5.11 -46.86
CA PRO A 107 52.47 6.19 -47.83
C PRO A 107 52.63 7.55 -47.14
N MET A 108 53.43 8.43 -47.73
CA MET A 108 53.59 9.80 -47.24
C MET A 108 52.33 10.65 -47.42
N ASP A 109 51.44 10.23 -48.32
CA ASP A 109 50.12 10.82 -48.55
C ASP A 109 49.00 10.02 -47.87
N PHE A 110 49.32 9.23 -46.83
CA PHE A 110 48.31 8.57 -46.00
C PHE A 110 47.30 9.59 -45.47
N SER A 111 46.00 9.32 -45.66
CA SER A 111 44.93 10.08 -45.02
C SER A 111 44.39 9.35 -43.81
N ARG A 112 43.87 8.13 -43.99
CA ARG A 112 43.24 7.34 -42.93
C ARG A 112 43.06 5.88 -43.33
N VAL A 113 42.76 5.04 -42.35
CA VAL A 113 42.15 3.71 -42.56
C VAL A 113 40.66 3.79 -42.28
N GLU A 114 39.86 3.23 -43.19
CA GLU A 114 38.41 3.15 -43.14
C GLU A 114 37.99 1.77 -42.64
N VAL A 115 37.11 1.74 -41.65
CA VAL A 115 36.63 0.53 -41.00
C VAL A 115 35.25 0.17 -41.55
N TYR A 116 35.14 -1.01 -42.15
CA TYR A 116 33.91 -1.51 -42.74
C TYR A 116 33.37 -2.69 -41.95
N VAL A 117 32.07 -2.67 -41.64
CA VAL A 117 31.40 -3.72 -40.85
C VAL A 117 30.00 -3.99 -41.40
N SER A 118 29.66 -5.28 -41.54
CA SER A 118 28.38 -5.76 -42.06
C SER A 118 28.02 -7.11 -41.44
N THR A 119 26.74 -7.49 -41.45
CA THR A 119 26.30 -8.85 -41.09
C THR A 119 26.61 -9.88 -42.18
N ASP A 120 26.82 -9.41 -43.41
CA ASP A 120 27.26 -10.21 -44.56
C ASP A 120 28.72 -9.90 -44.90
N SER A 121 29.39 -10.83 -45.59
CA SER A 121 30.74 -10.59 -46.12
C SER A 121 30.78 -9.38 -47.08
N ILE A 122 31.85 -8.59 -46.99
CA ILE A 122 31.99 -7.32 -47.70
C ILE A 122 32.93 -7.49 -48.90
N SER A 123 32.42 -7.34 -50.12
CA SER A 123 33.22 -7.41 -51.35
C SER A 123 33.82 -6.06 -51.75
N ASP A 124 33.15 -4.95 -51.42
CA ASP A 124 33.48 -3.61 -51.91
C ASP A 124 33.38 -2.55 -50.80
N PRO A 125 34.28 -1.54 -50.79
CA PRO A 125 34.34 -0.48 -49.78
C PRO A 125 33.23 0.57 -49.96
N LEU A 126 31.96 0.16 -49.88
CA LEU A 126 30.80 1.02 -50.06
C LEU A 126 30.52 1.87 -48.80
N PRO A 127 30.12 3.15 -48.95
CA PRO A 127 29.85 4.03 -47.81
C PRO A 127 28.82 3.49 -46.79
N ARG A 128 27.88 2.64 -47.21
CA ARG A 128 26.87 2.05 -46.31
C ARG A 128 27.47 1.10 -45.27
N PHE A 129 28.66 0.57 -45.52
CA PHE A 129 29.36 -0.34 -44.61
C PHE A 129 30.40 0.39 -43.75
N LEU A 130 30.70 1.65 -44.04
CA LEU A 130 31.70 2.44 -43.32
C LEU A 130 31.15 2.83 -41.94
N VAL A 131 31.87 2.44 -40.88
CA VAL A 131 31.42 2.67 -39.50
C VAL A 131 32.33 3.59 -38.70
N ALA A 132 33.61 3.68 -39.06
CA ALA A 132 34.60 4.48 -38.36
C ALA A 132 35.85 4.69 -39.23
N THR A 133 36.74 5.58 -38.78
CA THR A 133 38.05 5.80 -39.39
C THR A 133 39.16 5.82 -38.33
N ILE A 134 40.37 5.45 -38.74
CA ILE A 134 41.61 5.51 -37.95
C ILE A 134 42.55 6.48 -38.66
N GLU A 135 42.78 7.64 -38.06
CA GLU A 135 43.55 8.75 -38.65
C GLU A 135 45.06 8.65 -38.36
N THR A 136 45.50 7.75 -37.47
CA THR A 136 46.93 7.55 -37.18
C THR A 136 47.49 6.43 -38.05
N PRO A 137 48.63 6.63 -38.75
CA PRO A 137 49.28 5.59 -39.53
C PRO A 137 49.95 4.51 -38.66
N GLN A 138 50.03 4.70 -37.34
CA GLN A 138 50.62 3.76 -36.40
C GLN A 138 49.65 2.68 -35.90
N GLY A 139 48.40 2.71 -36.40
CA GLY A 139 47.33 1.85 -35.88
C GLY A 139 46.59 2.49 -34.71
N ALA A 140 45.35 2.05 -34.52
CA ALA A 140 44.49 2.42 -33.40
C ALA A 140 43.36 1.40 -33.26
N GLU A 141 42.55 1.57 -32.22
CA GLU A 141 41.31 0.81 -32.00
C GLU A 141 40.11 1.76 -32.05
N VAL A 142 39.02 1.30 -32.67
CA VAL A 142 37.71 1.95 -32.63
C VAL A 142 36.71 1.03 -31.94
N VAL A 143 35.81 1.62 -31.15
CA VAL A 143 34.73 0.89 -30.48
C VAL A 143 33.41 1.29 -31.12
N ILE A 144 32.68 0.32 -31.66
CA ILE A 144 31.38 0.53 -32.28
C ILE A 144 30.30 -0.22 -31.51
N ARG A 145 29.12 0.38 -31.41
CA ARG A 145 27.93 -0.30 -30.86
C ARG A 145 27.26 -1.13 -31.95
N ARG A 146 26.87 -2.35 -31.60
CA ARG A 146 26.19 -3.30 -32.48
C ARG A 146 25.22 -4.14 -31.66
N GLU A 147 24.17 -4.62 -32.32
CA GLU A 147 23.27 -5.60 -31.71
C GLU A 147 23.98 -6.94 -31.58
N ALA A 148 23.38 -7.86 -30.83
CA ALA A 148 23.93 -9.21 -30.70
C ALA A 148 23.96 -9.90 -32.06
N GLY A 149 25.09 -10.52 -32.42
CA GLY A 149 25.22 -11.29 -33.65
C GLY A 149 26.62 -11.30 -34.24
N THR A 150 26.74 -12.03 -35.35
CA THR A 150 27.96 -12.19 -36.14
C THR A 150 28.15 -11.01 -37.10
N TYR A 151 29.33 -10.42 -37.11
CA TYR A 151 29.70 -9.35 -38.03
C TYR A 151 31.02 -9.63 -38.74
N HIS A 152 31.12 -9.20 -39.99
CA HIS A 152 32.30 -9.26 -40.83
C HIS A 152 32.96 -7.88 -40.87
N ALA A 153 34.21 -7.80 -40.43
CA ALA A 153 35.01 -6.58 -40.41
C ALA A 153 36.13 -6.63 -41.46
N ARG A 154 36.32 -5.53 -42.18
CA ARG A 154 37.42 -5.31 -43.13
C ARG A 154 37.92 -3.87 -43.07
N LEU A 155 39.16 -3.66 -43.50
CA LEU A 155 39.80 -2.35 -43.53
C LEU A 155 40.14 -1.96 -44.96
N ALA A 156 40.07 -0.67 -45.31
CA ALA A 156 40.71 -0.13 -46.51
C ALA A 156 41.43 1.17 -46.16
N SER A 157 42.52 1.48 -46.82
CA SER A 157 43.20 2.77 -46.63
C SER A 157 42.78 3.77 -47.68
N ARG A 158 42.84 5.06 -47.31
CA ARG A 158 42.60 6.18 -48.21
C ARG A 158 43.81 7.10 -48.25
N SER A 159 44.20 7.54 -49.45
CA SER A 159 45.24 8.55 -49.63
C SER A 159 44.66 9.97 -49.62
N ALA A 160 45.52 10.97 -49.50
CA ALA A 160 45.14 12.39 -49.55
C ALA A 160 44.44 12.77 -50.88
N SER A 161 44.71 12.04 -51.96
CA SER A 161 44.01 12.18 -53.25
C SER A 161 42.62 11.55 -53.30
N GLY A 162 42.17 10.92 -52.20
CA GLY A 162 40.88 10.26 -52.09
C GLY A 162 40.82 8.85 -52.68
N LYS A 163 41.90 8.32 -53.25
CA LYS A 163 41.96 6.92 -53.72
C LYS A 163 41.90 5.93 -52.56
N VAL A 164 41.21 4.81 -52.77
CA VAL A 164 40.98 3.76 -51.76
C VAL A 164 41.73 2.49 -52.18
N SER A 165 42.36 1.81 -51.23
CA SER A 165 42.98 0.49 -51.45
C SER A 165 41.95 -0.60 -51.72
N ALA A 166 42.42 -1.81 -52.04
CA ALA A 166 41.59 -3.01 -51.86
C ALA A 166 41.27 -3.21 -50.36
N LEU A 167 40.19 -3.92 -50.05
CA LEU A 167 39.87 -4.34 -48.68
C LEU A 167 40.91 -5.33 -48.17
N SER A 168 41.20 -5.28 -46.86
CA SER A 168 41.95 -6.32 -46.15
C SER A 168 41.25 -7.68 -46.23
N ASP A 169 41.93 -8.73 -45.83
CA ASP A 169 41.23 -9.99 -45.51
C ASP A 169 40.21 -9.75 -44.40
N GLU A 170 39.19 -10.59 -44.39
CA GLU A 170 38.05 -10.50 -43.49
C GLU A 170 38.36 -11.06 -42.11
N THR A 171 37.77 -10.45 -41.09
CA THR A 171 37.72 -11.03 -39.74
C THR A 171 36.30 -10.99 -39.21
N VAL A 172 35.88 -12.09 -38.60
CA VAL A 172 34.55 -12.23 -38.01
C VAL A 172 34.61 -11.88 -36.53
N VAL A 173 33.65 -11.09 -36.07
CA VAL A 173 33.47 -10.73 -34.66
C VAL A 173 32.06 -11.09 -34.20
N GLU A 174 31.98 -11.76 -33.05
CA GLU A 174 30.72 -12.06 -32.37
C GLU A 174 30.41 -10.98 -31.33
N VAL A 175 29.30 -10.28 -31.50
CA VAL A 175 28.81 -9.30 -30.53
C VAL A 175 27.85 -10.00 -29.60
N ALA A 176 28.16 -10.01 -28.31
CA ALA A 176 27.31 -10.64 -27.30
C ALA A 176 26.08 -9.79 -27.01
N SER A 177 24.98 -10.44 -26.63
CA SER A 177 23.81 -9.76 -26.10
C SER A 177 24.17 -9.00 -24.81
N LEU A 178 23.56 -7.82 -24.62
CA LEU A 178 23.64 -7.08 -23.36
C LEU A 178 22.97 -7.82 -22.20
N VAL A 179 22.02 -8.69 -22.54
CA VAL A 179 21.26 -9.49 -21.59
C VAL A 179 21.53 -10.95 -21.90
N ASP A 180 22.11 -11.66 -20.95
CA ASP A 180 22.14 -13.11 -20.99
C ASP A 180 20.71 -13.62 -20.73
N THR A 181 20.01 -13.98 -21.80
CA THR A 181 18.62 -14.45 -21.71
C THR A 181 18.53 -15.74 -20.91
N ALA A 182 19.55 -16.60 -20.91
CA ALA A 182 19.56 -17.81 -20.11
C ALA A 182 19.73 -17.49 -18.62
N GLU A 183 20.56 -16.50 -18.28
CA GLU A 183 20.66 -16.02 -16.89
C GLU A 183 19.35 -15.36 -16.44
N VAL A 184 18.71 -14.57 -17.29
CA VAL A 184 17.40 -13.96 -16.99
C VAL A 184 16.32 -15.03 -16.83
N GLU A 185 16.24 -16.00 -17.73
CA GLU A 185 15.29 -17.11 -17.63
C GLU A 185 15.55 -17.96 -16.39
N ALA A 186 16.81 -18.27 -16.07
CA ALA A 186 17.18 -18.97 -14.84
C ALA A 186 16.80 -18.16 -13.59
N ALA A 187 17.00 -16.84 -13.61
CA ALA A 187 16.62 -15.96 -12.52
C ALA A 187 15.09 -15.89 -12.37
N LEU A 188 14.33 -15.78 -13.47
CA LEU A 188 12.87 -15.80 -13.45
C LEU A 188 12.31 -17.14 -12.97
N ALA A 189 12.93 -18.27 -13.33
CA ALA A 189 12.52 -19.59 -12.90
C ALA A 189 12.59 -19.80 -11.38
N THR A 190 13.36 -18.97 -10.65
CA THR A 190 13.44 -19.01 -9.18
C THR A 190 12.45 -18.07 -8.49
N LYS A 191 11.70 -17.25 -9.23
CA LYS A 191 10.78 -16.28 -8.65
C LYS A 191 9.41 -16.91 -8.45
N THR A 192 8.80 -16.59 -7.31
CA THR A 192 7.41 -16.91 -7.04
C THR A 192 6.49 -16.11 -7.96
N SER A 193 5.49 -16.77 -8.51
CA SER A 193 4.47 -16.21 -9.38
C SER A 193 3.15 -15.99 -8.62
N THR A 194 2.29 -15.13 -9.14
CA THR A 194 0.92 -14.97 -8.65
C THR A 194 -0.07 -15.19 -9.78
N THR A 195 -0.88 -16.24 -9.66
CA THR A 195 -1.96 -16.55 -10.60
C THR A 195 -3.28 -16.02 -10.07
N ARG A 196 -4.13 -15.45 -10.95
CA ARG A 196 -5.48 -14.99 -10.62
C ARG A 196 -6.48 -15.71 -11.53
N SER A 197 -7.48 -16.36 -10.96
CA SER A 197 -8.51 -17.12 -11.69
C SER A 197 -9.87 -16.98 -11.01
N ASP A 198 -10.98 -17.26 -11.69
CA ASP A 198 -12.30 -17.43 -11.05
C ASP A 198 -12.51 -18.83 -10.45
N SER A 199 -11.59 -19.75 -10.73
CA SER A 199 -11.56 -21.13 -10.22
C SER A 199 -10.50 -21.34 -9.13
N ALA A 200 -10.65 -22.46 -8.40
CA ALA A 200 -9.58 -23.00 -7.57
C ALA A 200 -8.37 -23.42 -8.44
N PRO A 201 -7.16 -23.59 -7.85
CA PRO A 201 -5.99 -24.04 -8.59
C PRO A 201 -6.26 -25.32 -9.38
N ASP A 202 -6.01 -25.28 -10.68
CA ASP A 202 -6.25 -26.39 -11.61
C ASP A 202 -4.95 -27.01 -12.15
N ARG A 203 -3.80 -26.49 -11.70
CA ARG A 203 -2.45 -26.93 -12.05
C ARG A 203 -1.50 -26.70 -10.88
N ASP A 204 -0.43 -27.48 -10.84
CA ASP A 204 0.61 -27.35 -9.82
C ASP A 204 1.36 -26.02 -9.94
N GLY A 205 1.85 -25.52 -8.79
CA GLY A 205 2.79 -24.40 -8.76
C GLY A 205 4.16 -24.81 -9.30
N GLN A 206 4.94 -23.84 -9.78
CA GLN A 206 6.30 -24.07 -10.28
C GLN A 206 7.34 -23.88 -9.19
N THR A 207 7.12 -22.90 -8.30
CA THR A 207 8.07 -22.55 -7.22
C THR A 207 7.35 -22.55 -5.87
N PRO A 208 7.90 -23.17 -4.82
CA PRO A 208 7.38 -23.00 -3.46
C PRO A 208 7.22 -21.51 -3.11
N GLY A 209 6.03 -21.12 -2.68
CA GLY A 209 5.66 -19.72 -2.46
C GLY A 209 4.87 -19.09 -3.62
N ASP A 210 4.65 -19.80 -4.74
CA ASP A 210 3.68 -19.37 -5.74
C ASP A 210 2.32 -19.14 -5.08
N VAL A 211 1.61 -18.10 -5.52
CA VAL A 211 0.33 -17.68 -4.94
C VAL A 211 -0.77 -17.83 -5.97
N TRP A 212 -1.88 -18.45 -5.58
CA TRP A 212 -3.10 -18.48 -6.39
C TRP A 212 -4.19 -17.67 -5.70
N TRP A 213 -4.80 -16.76 -6.44
CA TRP A 213 -5.98 -16.01 -5.98
C TRP A 213 -7.18 -16.43 -6.79
N ARG A 214 -8.20 -16.95 -6.10
CA ARG A 214 -9.53 -17.05 -6.69
C ARG A 214 -10.21 -15.70 -6.55
N VAL A 215 -10.47 -15.05 -7.67
CA VAL A 215 -11.07 -13.72 -7.76
C VAL A 215 -12.49 -13.81 -8.31
N HIS A 216 -13.40 -13.01 -7.75
CA HIS A 216 -14.70 -12.76 -8.35
C HIS A 216 -14.78 -11.27 -8.67
N GLY A 217 -14.65 -10.94 -9.96
CA GLY A 217 -14.39 -9.56 -10.39
C GLY A 217 -13.01 -9.09 -9.91
N ILE A 218 -12.98 -8.12 -8.99
CA ILE A 218 -11.74 -7.56 -8.41
C ILE A 218 -11.45 -8.05 -6.98
N VAL A 219 -12.38 -8.80 -6.38
CA VAL A 219 -12.29 -9.23 -4.98
C VAL A 219 -11.65 -10.62 -4.92
N VAL A 220 -10.61 -10.76 -4.10
CA VAL A 220 -10.01 -12.07 -3.77
C VAL A 220 -10.94 -12.79 -2.79
N VAL A 221 -11.46 -13.94 -3.19
CA VAL A 221 -12.37 -14.76 -2.38
C VAL A 221 -11.61 -15.84 -1.62
N GLU A 222 -10.61 -16.45 -2.27
CA GLU A 222 -9.76 -17.47 -1.67
C GLU A 222 -8.32 -17.29 -2.15
N GLN A 223 -7.37 -17.67 -1.30
CA GLN A 223 -5.94 -17.66 -1.60
C GLN A 223 -5.33 -19.01 -1.26
N TRP A 224 -4.41 -19.47 -2.11
CA TRP A 224 -3.56 -20.62 -1.85
C TRP A 224 -2.10 -20.23 -2.03
N VAL A 225 -1.22 -20.93 -1.33
CA VAL A 225 0.23 -20.87 -1.52
C VAL A 225 0.72 -22.27 -1.85
N TRP A 226 1.53 -22.39 -2.90
CA TRP A 226 2.17 -23.64 -3.27
C TRP A 226 3.29 -23.96 -2.29
N ASP A 227 3.27 -25.11 -1.64
CA ASP A 227 4.32 -25.53 -0.70
C ASP A 227 5.47 -26.31 -1.36
N GLY A 228 5.32 -26.64 -2.65
CA GLY A 228 6.24 -27.50 -3.41
C GLY A 228 5.60 -28.81 -3.87
N GLU A 229 4.53 -29.25 -3.21
CA GLU A 229 3.82 -30.50 -3.52
C GLU A 229 2.33 -30.28 -3.77
N THR A 230 1.69 -29.38 -3.01
CA THR A 230 0.26 -29.10 -3.11
C THR A 230 -0.06 -27.62 -2.86
N TRP A 231 -1.25 -27.21 -3.31
CA TRP A 231 -1.79 -25.89 -2.99
C TRP A 231 -2.39 -25.89 -1.58
N VAL A 232 -1.75 -25.17 -0.67
CA VAL A 232 -2.23 -25.02 0.71
C VAL A 232 -3.12 -23.78 0.80
N PRO A 233 -4.40 -23.91 1.19
CA PRO A 233 -5.27 -22.76 1.37
C PRO A 233 -4.72 -21.88 2.50
N VAL A 234 -4.63 -20.57 2.25
CA VAL A 234 -4.25 -19.58 3.25
C VAL A 234 -5.52 -19.01 3.85
N GLU A 235 -5.63 -19.07 5.18
CA GLU A 235 -6.72 -18.38 5.88
C GLU A 235 -6.70 -16.90 5.52
N ALA A 236 -7.84 -16.40 5.01
CA ALA A 236 -7.98 -15.00 4.69
C ALA A 236 -7.88 -14.16 5.97
N SER A 237 -6.68 -13.65 6.27
CA SER A 237 -6.49 -12.74 7.40
C SER A 237 -7.26 -11.44 7.16
N GLY A 238 -7.66 -10.76 8.24
CA GLY A 238 -8.52 -9.56 8.17
C GLY A 238 -7.95 -8.39 7.36
N SER A 239 -6.69 -8.43 6.94
CA SER A 239 -6.09 -7.45 6.02
C SER A 239 -6.49 -7.63 4.55
N ILE A 240 -6.99 -8.81 4.17
CA ILE A 240 -7.41 -9.14 2.80
C ILE A 240 -8.87 -8.73 2.56
N ILE A 241 -9.66 -8.65 3.63
CA ILE A 241 -11.08 -8.28 3.56
C ILE A 241 -11.17 -6.75 3.54
N ALA A 242 -11.35 -6.16 2.36
CA ALA A 242 -11.61 -4.73 2.25
C ALA A 242 -12.88 -4.35 3.07
N ALA A 243 -12.81 -3.24 3.80
CA ALA A 243 -13.93 -2.72 4.57
C ALA A 243 -15.20 -2.59 3.70
N ALA A 244 -16.36 -2.96 4.26
CA ALA A 244 -17.67 -2.94 3.60
C ALA A 244 -17.89 -3.95 2.45
N THR A 245 -17.03 -4.97 2.29
CA THR A 245 -17.12 -5.92 1.16
C THR A 245 -17.80 -7.26 1.51
N ILE A 246 -18.08 -7.52 2.80
CA ILE A 246 -18.76 -8.75 3.21
C ILE A 246 -20.28 -8.60 3.03
N HIS A 247 -20.82 -9.29 2.03
CA HIS A 247 -22.24 -9.46 1.80
C HIS A 247 -22.80 -10.63 2.63
N GLY A 248 -24.10 -10.59 2.94
CA GLY A 248 -24.75 -11.62 3.77
C GLY A 248 -24.61 -13.04 3.22
N GLU A 249 -24.55 -13.21 1.90
CA GLU A 249 -24.34 -14.51 1.24
C GLU A 249 -22.97 -15.12 1.53
N GLN A 250 -21.99 -14.30 1.92
CA GLN A 250 -20.63 -14.74 2.23
C GLN A 250 -20.49 -15.22 3.69
N ILE A 251 -21.52 -15.03 4.52
CA ILE A 251 -21.55 -15.52 5.90
C ILE A 251 -22.42 -16.77 5.95
N SER A 252 -21.87 -17.90 5.49
CA SER A 252 -22.48 -19.23 5.68
C SER A 252 -22.06 -19.81 7.03
N ALA A 253 -22.40 -19.12 8.11
CA ALA A 253 -22.09 -19.54 9.47
C ALA A 253 -23.37 -19.94 10.20
N THR A 254 -23.32 -21.05 10.94
CA THR A 254 -24.41 -21.45 11.84
C THR A 254 -24.44 -20.60 13.11
N ALA A 255 -23.31 -19.98 13.49
CA ALA A 255 -23.15 -19.11 14.64
C ALA A 255 -22.07 -18.03 14.41
N LEU A 256 -22.23 -16.88 15.08
CA LEU A 256 -21.23 -15.81 15.17
C LEU A 256 -20.75 -15.67 16.63
N ASP A 257 -19.79 -16.50 17.02
CA ASP A 257 -19.35 -16.59 18.42
C ASP A 257 -18.18 -15.65 18.74
N GLY A 258 -18.25 -15.02 19.92
CA GLY A 258 -17.17 -14.19 20.48
C GLY A 258 -16.86 -12.94 19.66
N LYS A 259 -17.84 -12.40 18.93
CA LYS A 259 -17.68 -11.18 18.11
C LYS A 259 -18.51 -10.03 18.68
N VAL A 260 -17.98 -8.81 18.57
CA VAL A 260 -18.71 -7.58 18.88
C VAL A 260 -19.20 -6.99 17.55
N ILE A 261 -20.52 -6.82 17.43
CA ILE A 261 -21.14 -6.18 16.26
C ILE A 261 -21.44 -4.72 16.64
N THR A 262 -20.61 -3.78 16.15
CA THR A 262 -20.77 -2.35 16.45
C THR A 262 -21.45 -1.63 15.30
N GLY A 263 -22.53 -0.89 15.59
CA GLY A 263 -23.18 0.01 14.63
C GLY A 263 -24.00 -0.64 13.52
N ALA A 264 -24.18 -1.97 13.53
CA ALA A 264 -24.97 -2.67 12.51
C ALA A 264 -26.47 -2.72 12.85
N LEU A 265 -27.31 -2.81 11.82
CA LEU A 265 -28.70 -3.25 11.93
C LEU A 265 -28.74 -4.78 11.81
N ILE A 266 -29.09 -5.46 12.89
CA ILE A 266 -29.37 -6.89 12.93
C ILE A 266 -30.88 -7.05 12.75
N ARG A 267 -31.30 -7.79 11.72
CA ARG A 267 -32.73 -8.10 11.48
C ARG A 267 -32.93 -9.54 11.04
N THR A 268 -34.03 -10.15 11.47
CA THR A 268 -34.34 -11.56 11.15
C THR A 268 -35.01 -11.77 9.79
N ALA A 269 -35.62 -10.72 9.22
CA ALA A 269 -36.20 -10.75 7.87
C ALA A 269 -36.25 -9.32 7.28
N ALA A 270 -36.41 -9.19 5.95
CA ALA A 270 -36.55 -7.89 5.30
C ALA A 270 -37.92 -7.24 5.55
N GLU A 271 -38.98 -8.05 5.62
CA GLU A 271 -40.37 -7.62 5.82
C GLU A 271 -41.14 -8.63 6.68
N GLY A 272 -42.39 -8.31 7.04
CA GLY A 272 -43.26 -9.21 7.79
C GLY A 272 -42.87 -9.34 9.26
N ARG A 273 -43.00 -10.57 9.80
CA ARG A 273 -42.68 -10.88 11.20
C ARG A 273 -41.17 -10.91 11.38
N ARG A 274 -40.63 -9.97 12.15
CA ARG A 274 -39.19 -9.83 12.34
C ARG A 274 -38.83 -9.15 13.65
N ILE A 275 -37.58 -9.36 14.08
CA ILE A 275 -36.94 -8.65 15.18
C ILE A 275 -35.85 -7.77 14.57
N GLU A 276 -35.75 -6.53 15.01
CA GLU A 276 -34.68 -5.60 14.63
C GLU A 276 -33.92 -5.13 15.88
N LEU A 277 -32.58 -5.07 15.76
CA LEU A 277 -31.66 -4.49 16.74
C LEU A 277 -30.69 -3.58 15.97
N GLY A 278 -30.51 -2.32 16.35
CA GLY A 278 -29.50 -1.51 15.67
C GLY A 278 -29.36 -0.07 16.17
N ALA A 279 -28.31 0.60 15.69
CA ALA A 279 -27.98 1.96 16.12
C ALA A 279 -29.07 3.00 15.82
N ALA A 280 -29.85 2.79 14.75
CA ALA A 280 -30.98 3.67 14.42
C ALA A 280 -32.14 3.54 15.42
N THR A 281 -32.27 2.40 16.10
CA THR A 281 -33.28 2.16 17.13
C THR A 281 -32.77 2.44 18.54
N GLY A 282 -31.47 2.72 18.71
CA GLY A 282 -30.84 2.94 20.02
C GLY A 282 -30.87 1.68 20.90
N ASP A 283 -31.10 1.85 22.20
CA ASP A 283 -31.20 0.78 23.22
C ASP A 283 -32.52 -0.02 23.14
N GLN A 284 -33.00 -0.26 21.92
CA GLN A 284 -34.30 -0.86 21.66
C GLN A 284 -34.21 -2.13 20.82
N VAL A 285 -34.98 -3.13 21.22
CA VAL A 285 -35.31 -4.30 20.40
C VAL A 285 -36.71 -4.11 19.86
N VAL A 286 -36.85 -4.07 18.53
CA VAL A 286 -38.11 -3.79 17.85
C VAL A 286 -38.73 -5.09 17.34
N PHE A 287 -40.01 -5.29 17.62
CA PHE A 287 -40.78 -6.47 17.24
C PHE A 287 -41.87 -6.12 16.23
N HIS A 288 -41.76 -6.69 15.03
CA HIS A 288 -42.79 -6.61 14.01
C HIS A 288 -43.64 -7.87 14.02
N THR A 289 -44.96 -7.71 14.05
CA THR A 289 -45.88 -8.86 14.04
C THR A 289 -46.06 -9.44 12.64
N GLY A 290 -45.77 -8.65 11.61
CA GLY A 290 -46.00 -8.99 10.21
C GLY A 290 -47.46 -8.94 9.79
N ARG A 291 -48.35 -8.43 10.64
CA ARG A 291 -49.76 -8.25 10.28
C ARG A 291 -49.91 -7.05 9.35
N ALA A 292 -50.77 -7.18 8.35
CA ALA A 292 -51.07 -6.11 7.39
C ALA A 292 -51.74 -4.89 8.05
N ASP A 293 -52.43 -5.09 9.17
CA ASP A 293 -53.06 -4.02 9.95
C ASP A 293 -52.14 -3.41 11.01
N GLN A 294 -50.85 -3.79 11.07
CA GLN A 294 -49.91 -3.19 12.03
C GLN A 294 -49.60 -1.73 11.66
N ILE A 295 -49.85 -0.80 12.58
CA ILE A 295 -49.57 0.63 12.44
C ILE A 295 -48.22 0.98 13.10
N SER A 296 -47.84 0.31 14.19
CA SER A 296 -46.54 0.51 14.84
C SER A 296 -45.96 -0.81 15.40
N PRO A 297 -44.62 -0.96 15.42
CA PRO A 297 -43.98 -2.12 16.01
C PRO A 297 -44.04 -2.11 17.54
N GLY A 298 -43.96 -3.31 18.11
CA GLY A 298 -43.70 -3.45 19.54
C GLY A 298 -42.25 -3.13 19.83
N VAL A 299 -41.96 -2.67 21.04
CA VAL A 299 -40.61 -2.23 21.41
C VAL A 299 -40.28 -2.69 22.82
N LEU A 300 -39.13 -3.33 22.99
CA LEU A 300 -38.46 -3.48 24.29
C LEU A 300 -37.39 -2.40 24.37
N ARG A 301 -37.48 -1.52 25.38
CA ARG A 301 -36.47 -0.50 25.66
C ARG A 301 -35.83 -0.81 26.99
N VAL A 302 -34.52 -0.64 27.07
CA VAL A 302 -33.79 -0.63 28.33
C VAL A 302 -33.07 0.69 28.39
N GLY A 303 -33.23 1.45 29.48
CA GLY A 303 -32.60 2.76 29.59
C GLY A 303 -32.34 3.15 31.03
N ALA A 304 -31.49 4.16 31.21
CA ALA A 304 -31.35 4.88 32.47
C ALA A 304 -31.78 6.32 32.23
N GLY A 305 -32.92 6.71 32.79
CA GLY A 305 -33.28 8.11 32.90
C GLY A 305 -32.57 8.76 34.09
N ASP A 306 -32.64 10.09 34.18
CA ASP A 306 -32.02 10.86 35.26
C ASP A 306 -32.46 10.42 36.67
N GLU A 307 -33.62 9.77 36.78
CA GLU A 307 -34.22 9.36 38.06
C GLU A 307 -34.26 7.84 38.29
N ALA A 308 -34.17 7.00 37.25
CA ALA A 308 -34.27 5.54 37.39
C ALA A 308 -33.80 4.78 36.13
N SER A 309 -33.27 3.58 36.35
CA SER A 309 -33.17 2.57 35.29
C SER A 309 -34.53 1.94 35.03
N TYR A 310 -34.88 1.76 33.76
CA TYR A 310 -36.16 1.21 33.35
C TYR A 310 -36.02 0.14 32.26
N VAL A 311 -36.97 -0.80 32.28
CA VAL A 311 -37.25 -1.71 31.17
C VAL A 311 -38.69 -1.48 30.74
N ASP A 312 -38.89 -1.01 29.51
CA ASP A 312 -40.21 -0.75 28.94
C ASP A 312 -40.53 -1.80 27.88
N LEU A 313 -41.68 -2.45 28.04
CA LEU A 313 -42.27 -3.31 27.02
C LEU A 313 -43.51 -2.61 26.44
N VAL A 314 -43.46 -2.26 25.16
CA VAL A 314 -44.55 -1.64 24.41
C VAL A 314 -45.08 -2.63 23.39
N ALA A 315 -46.38 -2.90 23.44
CA ALA A 315 -47.04 -3.78 22.49
C ALA A 315 -47.17 -3.13 21.09
N PRO A 316 -47.16 -3.92 20.00
CA PRO A 316 -47.41 -3.41 18.65
C PRO A 316 -48.84 -2.87 18.50
N GLU A 317 -49.01 -1.76 17.79
CA GLU A 317 -50.34 -1.18 17.50
C GLU A 317 -50.87 -1.71 16.17
N THR A 318 -52.16 -2.06 16.11
CA THR A 318 -52.86 -2.41 14.87
C THR A 318 -54.02 -1.46 14.60
N ALA A 319 -54.51 -1.41 13.36
CA ALA A 319 -55.61 -0.53 12.96
C ALA A 319 -56.91 -0.81 13.71
N ALA A 320 -57.16 -2.07 14.08
CA ALA A 320 -58.29 -2.44 14.93
C ALA A 320 -58.21 -1.85 16.35
N HIS A 321 -57.01 -1.45 16.78
CA HIS A 321 -56.72 -0.93 18.12
C HIS A 321 -56.06 0.45 18.08
N GLN A 322 -56.23 1.19 16.98
CA GLN A 322 -55.63 2.50 16.81
C GLN A 322 -56.16 3.47 17.87
N GLY A 323 -55.27 4.02 18.70
CA GLY A 323 -55.63 4.89 19.81
C GLY A 323 -55.87 4.19 21.16
N SER A 324 -55.93 2.85 21.19
CA SER A 324 -55.79 2.05 22.42
C SER A 324 -54.30 1.99 22.78
N ARG A 325 -53.74 3.14 23.19
CA ARG A 325 -52.30 3.25 23.42
C ARG A 325 -51.86 2.64 24.74
N GLU A 326 -50.87 1.76 24.60
CA GLU A 326 -49.87 1.34 25.58
C GLU A 326 -50.42 0.64 26.82
N ILE A 327 -50.64 -0.67 26.72
CA ILE A 327 -50.45 -1.52 27.91
C ILE A 327 -48.95 -1.79 27.96
N GLY A 328 -48.28 -1.09 28.88
CA GLY A 328 -46.85 -1.25 29.12
C GLY A 328 -46.58 -1.84 30.49
N VAL A 329 -45.53 -2.66 30.57
CA VAL A 329 -44.92 -3.03 31.85
C VAL A 329 -43.63 -2.23 31.96
N ARG A 330 -43.54 -1.38 32.98
CA ARG A 330 -42.33 -0.65 33.32
C ARG A 330 -41.82 -1.11 34.67
N ALA A 331 -40.66 -1.74 34.71
CA ALA A 331 -39.96 -2.00 35.97
C ALA A 331 -38.97 -0.85 36.23
N ARG A 332 -39.08 -0.18 37.39
CA ARG A 332 -38.14 0.89 37.78
C ARG A 332 -37.17 0.38 38.85
N GLY A 333 -35.88 0.45 38.55
CA GLY A 333 -34.80 0.27 39.53
C GLY A 333 -34.45 1.62 40.14
N GLN A 334 -34.49 1.73 41.47
CA GLN A 334 -34.12 2.97 42.16
C GLN A 334 -32.61 3.23 42.12
N GLY A 335 -32.24 4.49 41.84
CA GLY A 335 -30.94 5.02 42.24
C GLY A 335 -30.85 5.16 43.76
N VAL A 336 -29.66 4.91 44.32
CA VAL A 336 -29.39 5.02 45.76
C VAL A 336 -29.69 6.46 46.22
N GLY A 337 -30.75 6.67 47.01
CA GLY A 337 -31.08 7.96 47.63
C GLY A 337 -32.48 8.54 47.36
N SER A 338 -33.31 7.94 46.50
CA SER A 338 -34.69 8.39 46.28
C SER A 338 -35.68 7.65 47.23
N PRO A 339 -36.72 8.30 47.77
CA PRO A 339 -37.70 7.65 48.67
C PRO A 339 -38.78 6.80 47.95
N LEU A 340 -38.75 6.69 46.62
CA LEU A 340 -39.79 6.01 45.81
C LEU A 340 -39.51 4.51 45.58
N ALA A 341 -40.06 3.62 46.41
CA ALA A 341 -39.88 2.16 46.32
C ALA A 341 -39.81 1.59 44.88
N SER A 342 -38.81 0.73 44.62
CA SER A 342 -38.72 -0.06 43.38
C SER A 342 -40.05 -0.76 43.11
N GLY A 343 -40.59 -0.60 41.90
CA GLY A 343 -41.94 -1.06 41.58
C GLY A 343 -42.09 -1.45 40.12
N VAL A 344 -43.02 -2.37 39.89
CA VAL A 344 -43.56 -2.62 38.55
C VAL A 344 -44.76 -1.70 38.37
N GLU A 345 -44.62 -0.73 37.49
CA GLU A 345 -45.68 0.16 37.08
C GLU A 345 -46.35 -0.42 35.85
N LEU A 346 -47.63 -0.75 36.00
CA LEU A 346 -48.51 -1.04 34.87
C LEU A 346 -49.22 0.26 34.52
N TRP A 347 -49.10 0.67 33.27
CA TRP A 347 -49.69 1.91 32.80
C TRP A 347 -50.52 1.64 31.55
N GLY A 348 -51.61 2.40 31.43
CA GLY A 348 -52.55 2.38 30.34
C GLY A 348 -53.26 3.74 30.27
N ASN A 349 -53.59 4.21 29.08
CA ASN A 349 -54.29 5.47 28.92
C ASN A 349 -55.80 5.34 29.23
N GLU A 350 -56.47 6.48 29.36
CA GLU A 350 -57.91 6.60 29.71
C GLU A 350 -58.84 5.89 28.71
N ASN A 351 -58.35 5.63 27.50
CA ASN A 351 -59.08 4.98 26.42
C ASN A 351 -58.75 3.49 26.29
N SER A 352 -57.90 2.96 27.16
CA SER A 352 -57.56 1.54 27.19
C SER A 352 -58.72 0.80 27.86
N VAL A 353 -59.47 0.03 27.06
CA VAL A 353 -60.28 -1.04 27.63
C VAL A 353 -59.29 -2.05 28.21
N LEU A 354 -59.02 -1.95 29.50
CA LEU A 354 -58.30 -2.99 30.22
C LEU A 354 -59.13 -4.27 30.06
N GLY A 355 -58.79 -5.10 29.08
CA GLY A 355 -59.13 -6.51 29.11
C GLY A 355 -58.66 -7.07 30.46
N ASN A 356 -59.26 -8.19 30.90
CA ASN A 356 -58.89 -8.81 32.17
C ASN A 356 -57.36 -8.94 32.25
N LEU A 357 -56.76 -8.12 33.12
CA LEU A 357 -55.36 -8.17 33.43
C LEU A 357 -55.21 -9.24 34.50
N ASP A 358 -54.91 -10.46 34.08
CA ASP A 358 -54.52 -11.53 34.99
C ASP A 358 -53.06 -11.32 35.40
N VAL A 359 -52.85 -10.58 36.49
CA VAL A 359 -51.55 -10.56 37.17
C VAL A 359 -51.49 -11.81 38.05
N LEU A 360 -50.87 -12.87 37.55
CA LEU A 360 -50.45 -13.98 38.42
C LEU A 360 -49.30 -13.50 39.31
N LEU A 361 -49.64 -12.99 40.48
CA LEU A 361 -48.68 -12.81 41.56
C LEU A 361 -48.44 -14.18 42.18
N GLY A 362 -47.21 -14.70 42.09
CA GLY A 362 -46.74 -15.74 43.01
C GLY A 362 -46.65 -15.21 44.45
N ASP A 363 -46.08 -15.99 45.36
CA ASP A 363 -45.94 -15.65 46.80
C ASP A 363 -45.44 -14.20 47.02
N LEU A 364 -46.38 -13.29 47.25
CA LEU A 364 -46.11 -11.88 47.52
C LEU A 364 -45.77 -11.74 49.00
N SER A 365 -44.49 -11.85 49.36
CA SER A 365 -44.04 -11.49 50.70
C SER A 365 -43.94 -9.96 50.80
N VAL A 366 -44.99 -9.31 51.27
CA VAL A 366 -44.94 -7.90 51.66
C VAL A 366 -44.17 -7.82 52.98
N ALA A 367 -42.90 -7.40 52.94
CA ALA A 367 -42.18 -7.08 54.17
C ALA A 367 -42.90 -5.90 54.84
N ALA A 368 -43.29 -6.06 56.11
CA ALA A 368 -43.92 -5.03 56.90
C ALA A 368 -42.92 -3.89 57.19
N GLY A 369 -42.79 -2.96 56.24
CA GLY A 369 -42.18 -1.65 56.43
C GLY A 369 -43.29 -0.59 56.45
N ASP A 370 -43.13 0.43 57.29
CA ASP A 370 -44.11 1.50 57.51
C ASP A 370 -44.55 2.15 56.18
N VAL A 371 -45.78 1.87 55.76
CA VAL A 371 -46.42 2.50 54.60
C VAL A 371 -46.90 3.88 55.05
N ALA A 372 -46.11 4.92 54.81
CA ALA A 372 -46.61 6.29 54.82
C ALA A 372 -47.52 6.46 53.60
N ALA A 373 -48.84 6.41 53.80
CA ALA A 373 -49.81 6.60 52.73
C ALA A 373 -49.76 8.03 52.18
N PRO A 374 -49.46 8.25 50.89
CA PRO A 374 -49.82 9.50 50.25
C PRO A 374 -51.35 9.52 50.08
N THR A 375 -51.97 10.66 50.34
CA THR A 375 -53.41 10.91 50.14
C THR A 375 -53.76 10.85 48.66
N GLY A 376 -53.98 9.64 48.15
CA GLY A 376 -54.48 9.34 46.82
C GLY A 376 -55.15 7.97 46.83
N THR A 377 -56.46 7.93 46.55
CA THR A 377 -57.29 6.72 46.62
C THR A 377 -56.86 5.69 45.57
N LEU A 378 -56.07 4.69 45.97
CA LEU A 378 -55.81 3.49 45.17
C LEU A 378 -56.99 2.52 45.34
N ARG A 379 -57.85 2.41 44.33
CA ARG A 379 -58.85 1.33 44.24
C ARG A 379 -58.21 0.13 43.53
N ALA A 380 -57.53 -0.72 44.29
CA ALA A 380 -57.21 -2.06 43.82
C ALA A 380 -58.46 -2.95 43.98
N ARG A 381 -59.13 -3.31 42.88
CA ARG A 381 -60.07 -4.44 42.87
C ARG A 381 -59.26 -5.72 42.73
N ALA A 382 -58.94 -6.37 43.85
CA ALA A 382 -58.52 -7.76 43.81
C ALA A 382 -59.78 -8.62 43.54
N ALA A 383 -59.97 -9.03 42.29
CA ALA A 383 -60.90 -10.11 41.99
C ALA A 383 -60.19 -11.42 42.30
N VAL A 384 -60.48 -12.00 43.47
CA VAL A 384 -60.12 -13.40 43.75
C VAL A 384 -60.99 -14.25 42.83
N ILE A 385 -60.42 -14.75 41.73
CA ILE A 385 -61.04 -15.80 40.93
C ILE A 385 -60.82 -17.09 41.71
N ALA A 386 -61.70 -17.36 42.67
CA ALA A 386 -61.91 -18.72 43.13
C ALA A 386 -62.73 -19.41 42.04
N GLU A 387 -62.12 -20.32 41.29
CA GLU A 387 -62.88 -21.23 40.44
C GLU A 387 -63.87 -22.00 41.32
N GLY A 388 -65.15 -21.72 41.12
CA GLY A 388 -66.24 -22.59 41.57
C GLY A 388 -66.96 -22.24 42.87
N VAL A 389 -67.46 -21.01 43.09
CA VAL A 389 -68.67 -20.79 43.92
C VAL A 389 -69.49 -19.59 43.42
N ASN A 390 -70.76 -19.83 43.12
CA ASN A 390 -71.80 -18.83 42.85
C ASN A 390 -72.33 -18.27 44.18
N CYS A 391 -72.15 -16.98 44.46
CA CYS A 391 -72.89 -16.27 45.51
C CYS A 391 -73.18 -14.84 45.07
N GLN A 392 -74.47 -14.56 44.78
CA GLN A 392 -75.01 -13.22 44.69
C GLN A 392 -74.94 -12.51 46.06
N GLY A 393 -74.57 -11.23 46.04
CA GLY A 393 -74.76 -10.31 47.16
C GLY A 393 -73.67 -10.39 48.22
N LEU A 394 -72.67 -9.52 48.14
CA LEU A 394 -71.94 -9.15 49.35
C LEU A 394 -71.58 -7.66 49.40
N ASN A 395 -71.96 -7.12 50.54
CA ASN A 395 -71.84 -5.75 51.01
C ASN A 395 -70.40 -5.47 51.43
N VAL A 396 -69.88 -4.30 51.08
CA VAL A 396 -68.55 -3.81 51.47
C VAL A 396 -68.63 -3.28 52.90
N GLN A 397 -67.88 -3.84 53.84
CA GLN A 397 -67.70 -3.28 55.19
C GLN A 397 -66.33 -2.61 55.34
N TRP A 398 -66.36 -1.42 55.92
CA TRP A 398 -65.22 -0.55 56.22
C TRP A 398 -64.39 -1.11 57.38
N LEU A 399 -63.07 -1.14 57.20
CA LEU A 399 -62.09 -1.47 58.24
C LEU A 399 -61.84 -0.22 59.10
N ALA A 400 -62.34 -0.22 60.34
CA ALA A 400 -61.98 0.76 61.36
C ALA A 400 -60.71 0.30 62.09
N VAL A 401 -59.66 1.12 62.04
CA VAL A 401 -58.46 0.99 62.87
C VAL A 401 -58.82 1.44 64.29
N SER A 402 -58.53 0.62 65.32
CA SER A 402 -58.62 1.05 66.72
C SER A 402 -57.36 0.68 67.50
N GLY A 403 -56.63 1.72 67.90
CA GLY A 403 -55.75 1.71 69.07
C GLY A 403 -56.57 1.73 70.36
N GLY A 404 -56.01 1.12 71.41
CA GLY A 404 -56.75 0.73 72.61
C GLY A 404 -57.30 1.86 73.47
N LEU A 405 -58.47 1.58 74.07
CA LEU A 405 -58.90 2.15 75.33
C LEU A 405 -59.64 1.07 76.13
N SER A 406 -59.27 0.92 77.39
CA SER A 406 -59.67 -0.16 78.28
C SER A 406 -60.65 0.28 79.37
N ILE A 407 -61.49 -0.69 79.77
CA ILE A 407 -62.19 -0.85 81.07
C ILE A 407 -63.60 -0.24 81.21
N GLY A 408 -64.57 -1.14 81.46
CA GLY A 408 -65.90 -0.84 81.99
C GLY A 408 -66.80 -2.09 82.04
N ALA A 409 -66.56 -2.98 83.00
CA ALA A 409 -67.26 -4.26 83.16
C ALA A 409 -68.75 -4.12 83.54
N ARG A 410 -69.62 -4.97 82.95
CA ARG A 410 -70.85 -5.47 83.60
C ARG A 410 -71.34 -6.81 83.00
N ARG A 411 -71.24 -7.85 83.86
CA ARG A 411 -72.12 -9.02 84.11
C ARG A 411 -72.59 -9.95 82.95
N LEU A 412 -71.93 -11.13 82.92
CA LEU A 412 -72.47 -12.50 83.05
C LEU A 412 -73.79 -12.89 82.35
N VAL A 413 -73.70 -13.81 81.37
CA VAL A 413 -74.27 -15.19 81.40
C VAL A 413 -73.41 -16.09 80.48
N PRO A 414 -73.04 -17.34 80.86
CA PRO A 414 -72.15 -18.21 80.09
C PRO A 414 -72.94 -19.19 79.19
N PHE A 415 -72.40 -19.51 78.02
CA PHE A 415 -72.51 -20.85 77.45
C PHE A 415 -71.14 -21.28 76.93
N ALA A 416 -70.57 -22.25 77.64
CA ALA A 416 -69.39 -22.99 77.23
C ALA A 416 -69.82 -24.12 76.29
N HIS A 417 -69.08 -24.36 75.21
CA HIS A 417 -68.79 -25.71 74.72
C HIS A 417 -67.38 -25.76 74.12
N THR A 418 -66.47 -26.26 74.97
CA THR A 418 -65.52 -27.35 74.75
C THR A 418 -64.70 -27.42 73.45
N ILE A 419 -63.40 -27.23 73.68
CA ILE A 419 -62.22 -27.62 72.91
C ILE A 419 -62.18 -29.14 72.67
N ALA A 420 -61.82 -29.56 71.46
CA ALA A 420 -61.16 -30.85 71.22
C ALA A 420 -59.82 -30.61 70.52
N THR A 421 -58.74 -30.82 71.27
CA THR A 421 -57.36 -30.97 70.82
C THR A 421 -57.05 -32.42 70.50
N THR A 422 -56.30 -32.64 69.43
CA THR A 422 -55.35 -33.78 69.24
C THR A 422 -54.24 -33.23 68.35
N ALA A 423 -52.99 -32.98 68.79
CA ALA A 423 -51.95 -33.93 69.25
C ALA A 423 -51.78 -35.09 68.25
N ALA A 424 -50.62 -35.44 67.70
CA ALA A 424 -49.23 -35.08 67.96
C ALA A 424 -48.31 -35.66 66.85
N GLY A 425 -47.07 -35.19 66.79
CA GLY A 425 -45.89 -35.99 66.40
C GLY A 425 -45.34 -35.72 65.00
N ARG A 426 -44.02 -35.67 64.74
CA ARG A 426 -42.81 -35.93 65.54
C ARG A 426 -41.64 -35.22 64.84
N SER A 427 -40.72 -34.72 65.65
CA SER A 427 -39.37 -34.24 65.29
C SER A 427 -38.37 -35.39 65.19
N TRP A 428 -37.37 -35.27 64.31
CA TRP A 428 -36.08 -35.95 64.39
C TRP A 428 -34.96 -34.96 64.01
N TRP A 429 -33.98 -34.83 64.90
CA TRP A 429 -32.71 -34.13 64.71
C TRP A 429 -31.65 -35.13 64.24
N HIS A 430 -30.68 -34.70 63.43
CA HIS A 430 -29.28 -35.15 63.54
C HIS A 430 -28.31 -34.10 62.98
N HIS A 431 -27.26 -33.83 63.77
CA HIS A 431 -26.08 -33.02 63.47
C HIS A 431 -25.16 -33.68 62.42
N GLY A 432 -24.42 -32.86 61.67
CA GLY A 432 -23.25 -33.29 60.89
C GLY A 432 -22.46 -32.11 60.36
N LEU A 433 -21.34 -31.80 61.02
CA LEU A 433 -20.37 -30.76 60.71
C LEU A 433 -19.55 -31.08 59.45
N GLY A 434 -19.24 -30.05 58.67
CA GLY A 434 -18.25 -30.09 57.59
C GLY A 434 -17.85 -28.67 57.20
N ALA A 435 -16.83 -28.14 57.86
CA ALA A 435 -16.29 -26.80 57.62
C ALA A 435 -15.55 -26.73 56.28
N THR A 436 -16.02 -25.87 55.37
CA THR A 436 -15.27 -25.40 54.21
C THR A 436 -14.68 -24.02 54.51
N PRO A 437 -13.44 -23.71 54.09
CA PRO A 437 -12.88 -22.38 54.30
C PRO A 437 -13.63 -21.36 53.44
N VAL A 438 -14.28 -20.40 54.09
CA VAL A 438 -14.80 -19.18 53.45
C VAL A 438 -13.60 -18.30 53.13
N GLY A 439 -13.23 -18.25 51.84
CA GLY A 439 -12.36 -17.22 51.32
C GLY A 439 -13.09 -15.88 51.39
N ILE A 440 -12.62 -14.97 52.25
CA ILE A 440 -13.05 -13.58 52.26
C ILE A 440 -12.41 -12.90 51.05
N VAL A 441 -13.22 -12.60 50.03
CA VAL A 441 -12.82 -11.67 48.97
C VAL A 441 -13.09 -10.27 49.50
N VAL A 442 -12.03 -9.56 49.87
CA VAL A 442 -12.08 -8.11 50.09
C VAL A 442 -11.96 -7.45 48.72
N SER A 443 -13.09 -7.05 48.14
CA SER A 443 -13.09 -6.16 46.99
C SER A 443 -12.76 -4.75 47.45
N VAL A 444 -11.53 -4.30 47.19
CA VAL A 444 -11.19 -2.87 47.26
C VAL A 444 -11.61 -2.25 45.94
N ALA A 445 -12.71 -1.50 45.94
CA ALA A 445 -13.06 -0.64 44.82
C ALA A 445 -12.10 0.54 44.82
N MET A 446 -11.20 0.60 43.84
CA MET A 446 -10.47 1.84 43.55
C MET A 446 -11.33 2.67 42.62
N ASP A 447 -11.79 3.80 43.14
CA ASP A 447 -12.53 4.81 42.39
C ASP A 447 -11.57 5.45 41.37
N THR A 448 -11.72 5.11 40.09
CA THR A 448 -11.03 5.84 39.02
C THR A 448 -11.77 7.15 38.78
N VAL A 449 -11.26 8.23 39.35
CA VAL A 449 -11.63 9.60 38.95
C VAL A 449 -11.11 9.83 37.53
N GLY A 450 -12.00 9.66 36.54
CA GLY A 450 -11.73 9.96 35.14
C GLY A 450 -11.66 11.47 34.90
N GLY A 451 -10.46 11.98 34.65
CA GLY A 451 -10.27 13.25 33.93
C GLY A 451 -10.29 13.01 32.42
N PRO A 452 -10.89 13.91 31.61
CA PRO A 452 -10.97 13.73 30.18
C PRO A 452 -9.59 14.04 29.58
N ASN A 453 -8.83 13.00 29.20
CA ASN A 453 -7.77 12.99 28.17
C ASN A 453 -6.69 11.91 28.43
N PHE A 454 -7.08 10.63 28.54
CA PHE A 454 -6.13 9.52 28.36
C PHE A 454 -6.75 8.40 27.51
N PRO A 455 -5.99 7.80 26.57
CA PRO A 455 -6.50 6.72 25.73
C PRO A 455 -6.66 5.43 26.52
N THR A 456 -7.83 4.81 26.34
CA THR A 456 -8.29 3.60 27.02
C THR A 456 -7.56 2.33 26.52
N ALA A 457 -7.14 1.51 27.49
CA ALA A 457 -6.93 0.05 27.47
C ALA A 457 -6.11 -0.59 26.33
N GLY A 458 -4.84 -0.92 26.64
CA GLY A 458 -4.12 -2.02 26.01
C GLY A 458 -4.62 -3.37 26.54
N MET A 459 -4.98 -4.25 25.62
CA MET A 459 -5.48 -5.61 25.84
C MET A 459 -4.41 -6.48 26.50
N LEU A 460 -4.75 -7.12 27.61
CA LEU A 460 -3.85 -8.00 28.37
C LEU A 460 -3.93 -9.41 27.80
N GLU A 461 -2.97 -9.81 26.95
CA GLU A 461 -2.92 -11.15 26.39
C GLU A 461 -2.04 -12.06 27.26
N ARG A 462 -2.63 -13.13 27.81
CA ARG A 462 -1.93 -14.15 28.60
C ARG A 462 -1.32 -15.17 27.64
N THR A 463 -0.04 -15.04 27.32
CA THR A 463 0.71 -16.09 26.63
C THR A 463 1.11 -17.18 27.63
N GLY A 464 0.61 -18.39 27.41
CA GLY A 464 0.98 -19.58 28.19
C GLY A 464 2.36 -20.08 27.77
N GLY A 465 3.28 -20.16 28.73
CA GLY A 465 4.56 -20.83 28.61
C GLY A 465 5.09 -21.18 30.00
N ASP A 466 5.33 -22.47 30.23
CA ASP A 466 5.83 -23.02 31.48
C ASP A 466 7.27 -22.58 31.80
N VAL A 467 7.51 -21.91 32.93
CA VAL A 467 8.85 -21.71 33.54
C VAL A 467 8.72 -21.61 35.08
N PRO A 468 9.67 -22.18 35.87
CA PRO A 468 9.42 -22.58 37.26
C PRO A 468 9.58 -21.48 38.31
N THR A 469 9.00 -21.79 39.46
CA THR A 469 9.00 -21.07 40.74
C THR A 469 10.38 -20.62 41.22
N ASN A 470 10.42 -19.39 41.75
CA ASN A 470 11.35 -18.81 42.76
C ASN A 470 12.15 -17.58 42.27
N ALA A 471 11.50 -16.42 42.22
CA ALA A 471 12.04 -15.10 42.60
C ALA A 471 11.02 -14.00 42.23
N GLU A 472 10.49 -13.29 43.22
CA GLU A 472 9.67 -12.10 43.00
C GLU A 472 10.58 -10.94 42.55
N THR A 473 10.59 -10.68 41.25
CA THR A 473 10.95 -9.38 40.69
C THR A 473 10.09 -9.16 39.45
N VAL A 474 8.97 -8.44 39.62
CA VAL A 474 8.11 -8.05 38.51
C VAL A 474 8.79 -6.88 37.80
N ALA A 475 9.54 -7.17 36.74
CA ALA A 475 10.02 -6.17 35.80
C ALA A 475 8.88 -5.79 34.83
N ILE A 476 8.26 -4.63 35.05
CA ILE A 476 7.28 -4.07 34.12
C ILE A 476 8.05 -3.46 32.94
N ARG A 477 8.08 -4.15 31.80
CA ARG A 477 8.61 -3.61 30.55
C ARG A 477 7.47 -2.95 29.77
N LEU A 478 7.41 -1.62 29.80
CA LEU A 478 6.52 -0.85 28.94
C LEU A 478 7.11 -0.80 27.52
N MET A 479 6.51 -1.54 26.58
CA MET A 479 6.84 -1.42 25.16
C MET A 479 5.97 -0.31 24.55
N GLY A 480 6.59 0.85 24.35
CA GLY A 480 6.01 1.92 23.54
C GLY A 480 6.12 1.56 22.06
N ASN A 481 4.98 1.51 21.38
CA ASN A 481 4.94 1.36 19.93
C ASN A 481 5.21 2.72 19.29
N SER A 482 6.42 2.94 18.77
CA SER A 482 6.75 4.11 17.96
C SER A 482 7.58 3.71 16.75
N SER A 483 6.91 3.55 15.61
CA SER A 483 7.54 3.62 14.30
C SER A 483 7.68 5.10 13.90
N SER A 484 8.80 5.74 14.27
CA SER A 484 9.29 6.93 13.57
C SER A 484 10.76 7.22 13.89
N ALA A 485 11.54 7.30 12.80
CA ALA A 485 12.78 8.01 12.57
C ALA A 485 13.79 8.27 13.72
N TRP A 486 15.04 7.90 13.41
CA TRP A 486 16.27 8.20 14.15
C TRP A 486 16.43 9.69 14.50
N GLY A 487 16.76 9.96 15.77
CA GLY A 487 17.23 11.26 16.25
C GLY A 487 17.64 11.17 17.72
N ALA A 488 18.94 11.10 18.00
CA ALA A 488 19.49 11.03 19.34
C ALA A 488 19.32 12.36 20.11
N VAL A 489 18.84 12.29 21.36
CA VAL A 489 18.85 13.38 22.35
C VAL A 489 19.29 12.81 23.71
N PRO A 490 20.09 13.52 24.53
CA PRO A 490 20.88 12.92 25.61
C PRO A 490 20.09 12.69 26.90
N ALA A 491 20.62 11.76 27.71
CA ALA A 491 20.11 11.35 29.01
C ALA A 491 19.97 12.54 29.98
N GLY A 492 18.73 12.82 30.40
CA GLY A 492 18.39 13.65 31.53
C GLY A 492 17.73 12.80 32.62
N THR A 493 18.32 12.82 33.80
CA THR A 493 17.84 12.18 35.03
C THR A 493 16.55 12.87 35.49
N TRP A 494 15.47 12.11 35.72
CA TRP A 494 14.26 12.63 36.36
C TRP A 494 14.15 12.03 37.76
N ASP A 495 14.30 12.90 38.76
CA ASP A 495 13.97 12.61 40.15
C ASP A 495 12.45 12.57 40.31
N ILE A 496 11.92 11.48 40.86
CA ILE A 496 10.53 11.41 41.31
C ILE A 496 10.53 11.64 42.82
N ALA A 497 10.13 12.85 43.21
CA ALA A 497 9.93 13.23 44.59
C ALA A 497 8.55 12.77 45.10
N GLY A 498 8.55 12.08 46.24
CA GLY A 498 7.49 12.14 47.26
C GLY A 498 6.24 11.27 47.03
N PHE A 499 6.13 10.20 47.81
CA PHE A 499 4.84 9.62 48.18
C PHE A 499 4.25 10.39 49.37
N TYR A 500 3.01 10.84 49.26
CA TYR A 500 2.16 11.15 50.43
C TYR A 500 1.24 9.97 50.67
N ILE A 501 1.25 9.47 51.91
CA ILE A 501 0.27 8.53 52.44
C ILE A 501 -0.87 9.38 53.01
N VAL A 502 -2.11 9.11 52.59
CA VAL A 502 -3.32 9.40 53.36
C VAL A 502 -4.02 8.07 53.61
#